data_AF-A0A382SL48-F1
#
_entry.id   AF-A0A382SL48-F1
#
_cell.length_a   1.000
_cell.length_b   1.000
_cell.length_c   1.000
_cell.angle_alpha   90.00
_cell.angle_beta   90.00
_cell.angle_gamma   90.00
#
_symmetry.space_group_name_H-M   'P 1'
#
loop_
_entity.id
_entity.type
_entity.pdbx_description
1 polymer ?
#
loop_
_entity_poly.entity_id
_entity_poly.type
_entity_poly.pdbx_seq_one_letter_code
_entity_poly.pdbx_strand_id
1 'polypeptide(L)'
;ESWCQLFSEPGSGSDLAGLSTRAEFIDGRWIINGQKVWNTSAHHADWGILVARSNWDVPKHQGISYFLIDMRQAGVEVRQLKQMNGHASFNEVFMTDAVVDADHLVGVEGEGWAVAKMTLSYERRLGGVGRSFGNVKVERKGRVHKQYEQELAVANEPYTWYPQRQGRVDLVLPRARETGAIKDPIVRQEIARLICMQKGAALAASVAEAKRKSGSNELVPAGSIGKLAASVIARQASHVHTLISGADAMRSGPDSAKDGMVAEVLVSVPAISIAGGTDEIQRNIISERVLDMPKEVRSDTGPFRDIKRN
;
A
#
# COMPACT_ATOMS: atom_id res chain seq x y z
N GLU A 1 20.81 2.23 -4.11
CA GLU A 1 20.25 1.19 -3.21
C GLU A 1 18.73 1.24 -3.28
N SER A 2 18.10 0.11 -3.58
CA SER A 2 16.66 -0.09 -3.66
C SER A 2 16.15 -0.87 -2.44
N TRP A 3 14.91 -0.61 -2.03
CA TRP A 3 14.33 -1.15 -0.81
C TRP A 3 12.97 -1.79 -1.07
N CYS A 4 12.66 -2.88 -0.36
CA CYS A 4 11.30 -3.43 -0.28
C CYS A 4 10.83 -3.55 1.17
N GLN A 5 9.51 -3.60 1.36
CA GLN A 5 8.89 -3.84 2.67
C GLN A 5 8.46 -5.31 2.76
N LEU A 6 8.82 -5.96 3.86
CA LEU A 6 8.62 -7.38 4.15
C LEU A 6 7.73 -7.57 5.38
N PHE A 7 6.47 -7.14 5.26
CA PHE A 7 5.52 -7.14 6.39
C PHE A 7 4.56 -8.32 6.33
N SER A 8 3.74 -8.37 5.28
CA SER A 8 2.64 -9.33 5.15
C SER A 8 3.13 -10.76 4.94
N GLU A 9 2.42 -11.71 5.53
CA GLU A 9 2.64 -13.16 5.42
C GLU A 9 1.39 -13.84 4.86
N PRO A 10 1.50 -15.05 4.28
CA PRO A 10 0.33 -15.80 3.82
C PRO A 10 -0.75 -15.97 4.91
N GLY A 11 -0.34 -16.18 6.17
CA GLY A 11 -1.24 -16.32 7.31
C GLY A 11 -1.54 -15.03 8.07
N SER A 12 -0.89 -13.90 7.74
CA SER A 12 -0.97 -12.65 8.51
C SER A 12 -0.86 -11.41 7.61
N GLY A 13 -2.02 -10.85 7.25
CA GLY A 13 -2.15 -9.60 6.50
C GLY A 13 -2.72 -8.47 7.36
N SER A 14 -4.06 -8.41 7.47
CA SER A 14 -4.75 -7.41 8.31
C SER A 14 -4.37 -7.53 9.79
N ASP A 15 -4.26 -8.76 10.32
CA ASP A 15 -3.65 -9.02 11.62
C ASP A 15 -2.13 -9.15 11.50
N LEU A 16 -1.46 -8.06 11.13
CA LEU A 16 0.00 -8.03 10.97
C LEU A 16 0.74 -8.49 12.25
N ALA A 17 0.17 -8.23 13.42
CA ALA A 17 0.77 -8.62 14.68
C ALA A 17 0.71 -10.15 14.93
N GLY A 18 -0.07 -10.87 14.13
CA GLY A 18 -0.11 -12.33 14.05
C GLY A 18 1.03 -12.96 13.24
N LEU A 19 2.00 -12.16 12.77
CA LEU A 19 3.13 -12.66 11.98
C LEU A 19 3.92 -13.75 12.72
N SER A 20 4.50 -14.64 11.93
CA SER A 20 5.11 -15.90 12.35
C SER A 20 6.51 -16.13 11.81
N THR A 21 7.00 -15.31 10.86
CA THR A 21 8.42 -15.29 10.47
C THR A 21 9.26 -15.15 11.72
N ARG A 22 10.13 -16.13 11.97
CA ARG A 22 10.92 -16.27 13.20
C ARG A 22 12.26 -15.57 13.03
N ALA A 23 12.70 -14.91 14.09
CA ALA A 23 14.06 -14.38 14.24
C ALA A 23 14.67 -14.97 15.52
N GLU A 24 15.80 -15.66 15.41
CA GLU A 24 16.50 -16.24 16.56
C GLU A 24 17.90 -15.65 16.67
N PHE A 25 18.27 -15.18 17.86
CA PHE A 25 19.63 -14.70 18.10
C PHE A 25 20.54 -15.87 18.47
N ILE A 26 21.47 -16.23 17.58
CA ILE A 26 22.39 -17.35 17.70
C ILE A 26 23.80 -16.85 17.35
N ASP A 27 24.77 -17.10 18.24
CA ASP A 27 26.19 -16.80 18.03
C ASP A 27 26.47 -15.36 17.54
N GLY A 28 25.73 -14.38 18.07
CA GLY A 28 25.92 -12.97 17.76
C GLY A 28 25.20 -12.49 16.48
N ARG A 29 24.36 -13.31 15.86
CA ARG A 29 23.58 -12.96 14.67
C ARG A 29 22.12 -13.39 14.80
N TRP A 30 21.26 -12.79 14.00
CA TRP A 30 19.86 -13.18 13.87
C TRP A 30 19.69 -14.15 12.70
N ILE A 31 19.11 -15.31 12.97
CA ILE A 31 18.73 -16.30 11.97
C ILE A 31 17.23 -16.15 11.70
N ILE A 32 16.89 -15.90 10.43
CA ILE A 32 15.54 -15.59 9.98
C ILE A 32 14.98 -16.77 9.18
N ASN A 33 13.81 -17.25 9.61
CA ASN A 33 13.09 -18.33 8.95
C ASN A 33 11.61 -17.98 8.78
N GLY A 34 11.12 -18.00 7.54
CA GLY A 34 9.71 -17.72 7.25
C GLY A 34 9.42 -17.33 5.80
N GLN A 35 8.22 -16.81 5.57
CA GLN A 35 7.76 -16.40 4.26
C GLN A 35 7.01 -15.07 4.35
N LYS A 36 7.29 -14.17 3.42
CA LYS A 36 6.58 -12.92 3.20
C LYS A 36 5.90 -12.94 1.84
N VAL A 37 4.82 -12.19 1.69
CA VAL A 37 4.03 -12.11 0.44
C VAL A 37 3.51 -10.70 0.19
N TRP A 38 3.18 -10.39 -1.06
CA TRP A 38 2.76 -9.06 -1.54
C TRP A 38 3.85 -7.99 -1.48
N ASN A 39 5.12 -8.40 -1.40
CA ASN A 39 6.25 -7.49 -1.27
C ASN A 39 6.48 -6.79 -2.61
N THR A 40 6.23 -5.49 -2.67
CA THR A 40 6.42 -4.74 -3.92
C THR A 40 7.92 -4.63 -4.23
N SER A 41 8.31 -4.91 -5.47
CA SER A 41 9.67 -4.71 -5.99
C SER A 41 10.79 -5.55 -5.34
N ALA A 42 10.46 -6.59 -4.57
CA ALA A 42 11.47 -7.38 -3.84
C ALA A 42 12.53 -8.03 -4.77
N HIS A 43 12.17 -8.40 -6.01
CA HIS A 43 13.10 -8.99 -6.99
C HIS A 43 14.17 -8.00 -7.49
N HIS A 44 13.98 -6.71 -7.24
CA HIS A 44 14.92 -5.65 -7.56
C HIS A 44 15.53 -4.99 -6.33
N ALA A 45 15.15 -5.41 -5.11
CA ALA A 45 15.59 -4.78 -3.88
C ALA A 45 17.02 -5.19 -3.52
N ASP A 46 17.82 -4.23 -3.05
CA ASP A 46 19.09 -4.50 -2.37
C ASP A 46 18.82 -4.85 -0.90
N TRP A 47 17.89 -4.11 -0.28
CA TRP A 47 17.56 -4.23 1.14
C TRP A 47 16.07 -4.45 1.40
N GLY A 48 15.78 -5.23 2.43
CA GLY A 48 14.45 -5.49 2.95
C GLY A 48 14.25 -4.84 4.31
N ILE A 49 13.11 -4.17 4.47
CA ILE A 49 12.62 -3.75 5.78
C ILE A 49 11.73 -4.87 6.31
N LEU A 50 12.25 -5.66 7.24
CA LEU A 50 11.63 -6.88 7.75
C LEU A 50 11.03 -6.69 9.14
N VAL A 51 9.81 -7.20 9.33
CA VAL A 51 9.27 -7.47 10.67
C VAL A 51 9.20 -8.97 10.89
N ALA A 52 9.83 -9.42 11.97
CA ALA A 52 9.90 -10.82 12.36
C ALA A 52 9.72 -10.98 13.87
N ARG A 53 9.27 -12.15 14.30
CA ARG A 53 9.02 -12.47 15.70
C ARG A 53 10.28 -13.00 16.34
N SER A 54 10.82 -12.24 17.29
CA SER A 54 11.98 -12.63 18.08
C SER A 54 11.61 -13.27 19.42
N ASN A 55 10.44 -12.92 19.98
CA ASN A 55 9.97 -13.48 21.25
C ASN A 55 8.53 -14.03 21.14
N TRP A 56 8.37 -15.31 21.50
CA TRP A 56 7.11 -16.05 21.42
C TRP A 56 6.37 -16.15 22.76
N ASP A 57 7.04 -15.80 23.86
CA ASP A 57 6.55 -15.92 25.24
C ASP A 57 5.84 -14.66 25.74
N VAL A 58 5.84 -13.60 24.93
CA VAL A 58 5.22 -12.31 25.26
C VAL A 58 3.96 -12.09 24.41
N PRO A 59 3.07 -11.15 24.82
CA PRO A 59 1.93 -10.74 24.01
C PRO A 59 2.31 -10.38 22.58
N LYS A 60 1.42 -10.67 21.62
CA LYS A 60 1.72 -10.66 20.17
C LYS A 60 2.54 -9.48 19.67
N HIS A 61 2.21 -8.27 20.12
CA HIS A 61 2.84 -7.02 19.69
C HIS A 61 4.23 -6.78 20.28
N GLN A 62 4.50 -7.33 21.47
CA GLN A 62 5.78 -7.17 22.19
C GLN A 62 6.83 -8.16 21.69
N GLY A 63 6.42 -9.18 20.93
CA GLY A 63 7.31 -10.20 20.41
C GLY A 63 7.92 -9.90 19.05
N ILE A 64 7.63 -8.73 18.47
CA ILE A 64 8.00 -8.36 17.09
C ILE A 64 9.19 -7.42 17.11
N SER A 65 10.19 -7.73 16.30
CA SER A 65 11.40 -6.94 16.08
C SER A 65 11.48 -6.47 14.62
N TYR A 66 12.26 -5.42 14.37
CA TYR A 66 12.34 -4.73 13.09
C TYR A 66 13.79 -4.78 12.58
N PHE A 67 13.99 -5.34 11.39
CA PHE A 67 15.31 -5.70 10.87
C PHE A 67 15.54 -5.09 9.49
N LEU A 68 16.81 -4.81 9.20
CA LEU A 68 17.29 -4.57 7.85
C LEU A 68 17.91 -5.88 7.35
N ILE A 69 17.43 -6.42 6.24
CA ILE A 69 17.92 -7.69 5.69
C ILE A 69 18.47 -7.48 4.28
N ASP A 70 19.67 -8.00 4.01
CA ASP A 70 20.21 -8.04 2.65
C ASP A 70 19.34 -9.01 1.82
N MET A 71 18.78 -8.52 0.72
CA MET A 71 17.89 -9.31 -0.15
C MET A 71 18.63 -10.18 -1.16
N ARG A 72 19.96 -10.01 -1.29
CA ARG A 72 20.81 -10.72 -2.25
C ARG A 72 21.64 -11.83 -1.62
N GLN A 73 21.53 -12.02 -0.31
CA GLN A 73 22.26 -13.05 0.40
C GLN A 73 21.72 -14.46 0.14
N ALA A 74 22.53 -15.46 0.47
CA ALA A 74 22.07 -16.85 0.51
C ALA A 74 20.97 -17.04 1.55
N GLY A 75 20.00 -17.91 1.27
CA GLY A 75 18.85 -18.15 2.14
C GLY A 75 17.67 -17.19 1.92
N VAL A 76 17.81 -16.15 1.09
CA VAL A 76 16.70 -15.31 0.63
C VAL A 76 16.33 -15.67 -0.81
N GLU A 77 15.12 -16.21 -1.02
CA GLU A 77 14.58 -16.53 -2.34
C GLU A 77 13.38 -15.64 -2.65
N VAL A 78 13.42 -14.95 -3.79
CA VAL A 78 12.34 -14.06 -4.24
C VAL A 78 11.63 -14.65 -5.44
N ARG A 79 10.29 -14.72 -5.39
CA ARG A 79 9.44 -15.18 -6.50
C ARG A 79 8.40 -14.12 -6.86
N GLN A 80 8.41 -13.66 -8.11
CA GLN A 80 7.41 -12.72 -8.60
C GLN A 80 6.02 -13.35 -8.68
N LEU A 81 5.00 -12.59 -8.31
CA LEU A 81 3.59 -12.97 -8.41
C LEU A 81 2.93 -12.24 -9.57
N LYS A 82 2.39 -13.01 -10.52
CA LYS A 82 1.61 -12.45 -11.62
C LYS A 82 0.22 -12.03 -11.12
N GLN A 83 -0.11 -10.78 -11.33
CA GLN A 83 -1.36 -10.15 -10.93
C GLN A 83 -2.41 -10.27 -12.03
N MET A 84 -3.70 -10.13 -11.66
CA MET A 84 -4.82 -10.17 -12.62
C MET A 84 -4.80 -9.03 -13.65
N ASN A 85 -4.10 -7.93 -13.36
CA ASN A 85 -3.91 -6.82 -14.29
C ASN A 85 -2.73 -7.03 -15.25
N GLY A 86 -2.12 -8.23 -15.25
CA GLY A 86 -1.04 -8.62 -16.15
C GLY A 86 0.38 -8.28 -15.66
N HIS A 87 0.51 -7.43 -14.64
CA HIS A 87 1.80 -7.02 -14.05
C HIS A 87 2.35 -8.09 -13.10
N ALA A 88 3.65 -7.98 -12.77
CA ALA A 88 4.35 -8.85 -11.82
C ALA A 88 5.15 -8.04 -10.78
N SER A 89 4.51 -7.01 -10.21
CA SER A 89 5.15 -6.03 -9.32
C SER A 89 5.33 -6.55 -7.89
N PHE A 90 4.53 -7.53 -7.49
CA PHE A 90 4.55 -8.14 -6.16
C PHE A 90 5.35 -9.44 -6.12
N ASN A 91 5.80 -9.83 -4.94
CA ASN A 91 6.67 -10.98 -4.75
C ASN A 91 6.34 -11.74 -3.48
N GLU A 92 6.57 -13.05 -3.53
CA GLU A 92 6.85 -13.87 -2.36
C GLU A 92 8.34 -13.82 -2.06
N VAL A 93 8.67 -13.83 -0.77
CA VAL A 93 10.05 -13.89 -0.30
C VAL A 93 10.12 -15.00 0.73
N PHE A 94 10.94 -16.00 0.47
CA PHE A 94 11.23 -17.11 1.38
C PHE A 94 12.58 -16.85 2.04
N MET A 95 12.63 -17.02 3.35
CA MET A 95 13.84 -16.92 4.15
C MET A 95 14.08 -18.27 4.81
N THR A 96 15.21 -18.90 4.49
CA THR A 96 15.66 -20.18 5.06
C THR A 96 17.06 -20.00 5.58
N ASP A 97 17.19 -19.96 6.90
CA ASP A 97 18.42 -19.66 7.63
C ASP A 97 19.12 -18.38 7.13
N ALA A 98 18.31 -17.38 6.70
CA ALA A 98 18.82 -16.10 6.26
C ALA A 98 19.41 -15.33 7.45
N VAL A 99 20.52 -14.63 7.23
CA VAL A 99 21.30 -14.04 8.32
C VAL A 99 21.09 -12.53 8.35
N VAL A 100 20.88 -12.00 9.55
CA VAL A 100 20.87 -10.56 9.82
C VAL A 100 21.89 -10.28 10.93
N ASP A 101 22.83 -9.38 10.68
CA ASP A 101 23.81 -8.96 11.69
C ASP A 101 23.13 -8.25 12.86
N ALA A 102 23.75 -8.31 14.05
CA ALA A 102 23.14 -7.77 15.27
C ALA A 102 22.86 -6.26 15.18
N ASP A 103 23.68 -5.50 14.45
CA ASP A 103 23.57 -4.05 14.25
C ASP A 103 22.52 -3.65 13.19
N HIS A 104 21.96 -4.61 12.46
CA HIS A 104 20.85 -4.40 11.55
C HIS A 104 19.46 -4.56 12.22
N LEU A 105 19.43 -4.76 13.55
CA LEU A 105 18.23 -4.56 14.36
C LEU A 105 17.96 -3.07 14.55
N VAL A 106 16.77 -2.62 14.16
CA VAL A 106 16.35 -1.22 14.34
C VAL A 106 15.67 -1.07 15.71
N GLY A 107 16.30 -0.29 16.59
CA GLY A 107 15.84 -0.12 17.97
C GLY A 107 16.33 -1.26 18.84
N VAL A 108 15.47 -1.80 19.70
CA VAL A 108 15.77 -2.96 20.53
C VAL A 108 14.80 -4.12 20.25
N GLU A 109 15.17 -5.31 20.70
CA GLU A 109 14.34 -6.51 20.56
C GLU A 109 12.94 -6.29 21.17
N GLY A 110 11.89 -6.64 20.43
CA GLY A 110 10.49 -6.53 20.86
C GLY A 110 9.84 -5.16 20.64
N GLU A 111 10.60 -4.14 20.27
CA GLU A 111 10.06 -2.80 19.97
C GLU A 111 9.67 -2.60 18.49
N GLY A 112 9.83 -3.61 17.65
CA GLY A 112 9.59 -3.53 16.22
C GLY A 112 8.15 -3.18 15.85
N TRP A 113 7.16 -3.50 16.70
CA TRP A 113 5.77 -3.09 16.48
C TRP A 113 5.57 -1.56 16.52
N ALA A 114 6.29 -0.86 17.40
CA ALA A 114 6.21 0.60 17.47
C ALA A 114 6.76 1.24 16.19
N VAL A 115 7.91 0.73 15.72
CA VAL A 115 8.55 1.17 14.47
C VAL A 115 7.65 0.89 13.27
N ALA A 116 7.10 -0.33 13.15
CA ALA A 116 6.21 -0.69 12.04
C ALA A 116 4.95 0.17 11.97
N LYS A 117 4.32 0.48 13.12
CA LYS A 117 3.18 1.42 13.16
C LYS A 117 3.56 2.82 12.67
N MET A 118 4.75 3.30 13.01
CA MET A 118 5.25 4.58 12.53
C MET A 118 5.45 4.56 11.02
N THR A 119 6.11 3.53 10.47
CA THR A 119 6.25 3.33 9.01
C THR A 119 4.90 3.38 8.30
N LEU A 120 3.93 2.58 8.75
CA LEU A 120 2.56 2.55 8.16
C LEU A 120 1.80 3.88 8.31
N SER A 121 2.06 4.64 9.38
CA SER A 121 1.47 5.97 9.58
C SER A 121 1.95 6.95 8.50
N TYR A 122 3.25 6.92 8.16
CA TYR A 122 3.80 7.72 7.07
C TYR A 122 3.27 7.28 5.70
N GLU A 123 3.15 5.98 5.44
CA GLU A 123 2.60 5.48 4.17
C GLU A 123 1.16 5.92 3.94
N ARG A 124 0.31 5.87 4.97
CA ARG A 124 -1.09 6.34 4.86
C ARG A 124 -1.18 7.83 4.48
N ARG A 125 -0.21 8.65 4.90
CA ARG A 125 -0.13 10.06 4.46
C ARG A 125 0.15 10.16 2.95
N LEU A 126 1.08 9.35 2.46
CA LEU A 126 1.46 9.28 1.04
C LEU A 126 0.36 8.67 0.15
N GLY A 127 -0.54 7.88 0.72
CA GLY A 127 -1.72 7.34 0.04
C GLY A 127 -2.91 8.30 -0.04
N GLY A 128 -3.09 9.16 0.98
CA GLY A 128 -4.20 10.13 1.05
C GLY A 128 -3.94 11.44 0.28
N VAL A 129 -2.68 11.90 0.24
CA VAL A 129 -2.25 12.88 -0.76
C VAL A 129 -1.96 12.07 -2.00
N GLY A 130 -2.93 11.94 -2.91
CA GLY A 130 -2.73 11.20 -4.16
C GLY A 130 -1.35 11.50 -4.71
N ARG A 131 -0.48 10.48 -4.80
CA ARG A 131 0.82 10.62 -5.46
C ARG A 131 0.54 11.38 -6.74
N SER A 132 1.05 12.61 -6.84
CA SER A 132 0.82 13.44 -8.01
C SER A 132 1.60 12.81 -9.16
N PHE A 133 1.00 11.80 -9.79
CA PHE A 133 1.52 11.14 -10.99
C PHE A 133 1.43 12.06 -12.22
N GLY A 134 1.08 13.34 -12.02
CA GLY A 134 0.91 14.36 -13.05
C GLY A 134 1.53 15.71 -12.69
N ASN A 135 2.60 15.76 -11.89
CA ASN A 135 3.38 16.99 -11.82
C ASN A 135 3.91 17.33 -13.21
N VAL A 136 3.80 18.61 -13.58
CA VAL A 136 4.39 19.20 -14.78
C VAL A 136 5.84 18.71 -14.90
N LYS A 137 6.15 17.93 -15.94
CA LYS A 137 7.54 17.61 -16.29
C LYS A 137 8.24 18.93 -16.60
N VAL A 138 8.96 19.48 -15.62
CA VAL A 138 9.94 20.52 -15.90
C VAL A 138 11.04 19.84 -16.70
N GLU A 139 11.20 20.21 -17.96
CA GLU A 139 12.27 19.67 -18.80
C GLU A 139 13.61 20.12 -18.23
N ARG A 140 14.35 19.20 -17.61
CA ARG A 140 15.66 19.48 -17.02
C ARG A 140 16.73 18.83 -17.89
N LYS A 141 17.67 19.62 -18.41
CA LYS A 141 18.70 19.16 -19.36
C LYS A 141 20.01 18.86 -18.64
N GLY A 142 20.73 17.81 -19.07
CA GLY A 142 22.07 17.47 -18.59
C GLY A 142 22.20 16.00 -18.19
N ARG A 143 23.45 15.54 -17.99
CA ARG A 143 23.76 14.14 -17.66
C ARG A 143 23.11 13.68 -16.35
N VAL A 144 23.14 14.51 -15.31
CA VAL A 144 22.53 14.22 -14.00
C VAL A 144 21.04 13.99 -14.10
N HIS A 145 20.33 14.77 -14.93
CA HIS A 145 18.89 14.59 -15.12
C HIS A 145 18.55 13.35 -15.93
N LYS A 146 19.33 13.02 -16.96
CA LYS A 146 19.18 11.75 -17.69
C LYS A 146 19.40 10.54 -16.78
N GLN A 147 20.43 10.59 -15.93
CA GLN A 147 20.69 9.54 -14.95
C GLN A 147 19.55 9.43 -13.93
N TYR A 148 19.08 10.56 -13.38
CA TYR A 148 17.95 10.60 -12.47
C TYR A 148 16.66 10.03 -13.10
N GLU A 149 16.39 10.33 -14.38
CA GLU A 149 15.25 9.76 -15.10
C GLU A 149 15.37 8.24 -15.28
N GLN A 150 16.58 7.74 -15.54
CA GLN A 150 16.84 6.29 -15.62
C GLN A 150 16.63 5.61 -14.26
N GLU A 151 17.19 6.18 -13.19
CA GLU A 151 17.00 5.68 -11.83
C GLU A 151 15.53 5.70 -11.40
N LEU A 152 14.81 6.78 -11.71
CA LEU A 152 13.37 6.87 -11.48
C LEU A 152 12.58 5.86 -12.31
N ALA A 153 12.97 5.60 -13.55
CA ALA A 153 12.27 4.63 -14.39
C ALA A 153 12.38 3.22 -13.80
N VAL A 154 13.58 2.83 -13.36
CA VAL A 154 13.81 1.54 -12.67
C VAL A 154 13.04 1.49 -11.36
N ALA A 155 13.13 2.53 -10.52
CA ALA A 155 12.43 2.56 -9.24
C ALA A 155 10.90 2.61 -9.38
N ASN A 156 10.37 3.18 -10.47
CA ASN A 156 8.93 3.30 -10.72
C ASN A 156 8.33 2.18 -11.56
N GLU A 157 9.13 1.30 -12.14
CA GLU A 157 8.66 0.18 -12.97
C GLU A 157 7.54 -0.63 -12.27
N PRO A 158 7.67 -1.00 -10.97
CA PRO A 158 6.64 -1.77 -10.28
C PRO A 158 5.37 -0.98 -9.96
N TYR A 159 5.40 0.34 -10.17
CA TYR A 159 4.35 1.29 -9.81
C TYR A 159 3.60 1.85 -11.02
N THR A 160 3.93 1.40 -12.24
CA THR A 160 3.36 1.90 -13.50
C THR A 160 1.83 1.79 -13.57
N TRP A 161 1.23 0.78 -12.93
CA TRP A 161 -0.23 0.57 -12.88
C TRP A 161 -0.92 1.19 -11.65
N TYR A 162 -0.18 1.85 -10.76
CA TYR A 162 -0.76 2.50 -9.58
C TYR A 162 -1.75 3.62 -9.91
N PRO A 163 -1.65 4.35 -11.03
CA PRO A 163 -2.72 5.26 -11.45
C PRO A 163 -4.05 4.55 -11.72
N GLN A 164 -4.03 3.32 -12.25
CA GLN A 164 -5.20 2.51 -12.57
C GLN A 164 -5.92 2.03 -11.31
N ARG A 165 -5.18 1.56 -10.30
CA ARG A 165 -5.77 1.19 -9.00
C ARG A 165 -6.37 2.39 -8.25
N GLN A 166 -5.92 3.61 -8.55
CA GLN A 166 -6.49 4.87 -8.04
C GLN A 166 -7.69 5.35 -8.86
N GLY A 167 -8.09 4.62 -9.90
CA GLY A 167 -9.31 4.86 -10.67
C GLY A 167 -9.18 5.85 -11.83
N ARG A 168 -7.99 6.43 -12.10
CA ARG A 168 -7.77 7.37 -13.21
C ARG A 168 -8.84 8.46 -13.34
N VAL A 169 -9.15 9.15 -12.23
CA VAL A 169 -10.16 10.22 -12.20
C VAL A 169 -9.83 11.33 -13.21
N ASP A 170 -8.54 11.56 -13.46
CA ASP A 170 -8.01 12.50 -14.44
C ASP A 170 -8.55 12.27 -15.86
N LEU A 171 -8.85 11.03 -16.23
CA LEU A 171 -9.31 10.67 -17.57
C LEU A 171 -10.83 10.74 -17.75
N VAL A 172 -11.60 10.79 -16.66
CA VAL A 172 -13.06 10.66 -16.73
C VAL A 172 -13.69 11.76 -17.58
N LEU A 173 -13.37 13.03 -17.32
CA LEU A 173 -13.98 14.15 -18.03
C LEU A 173 -13.53 14.26 -19.50
N PRO A 174 -12.23 14.14 -19.82
CA PRO A 174 -11.79 14.04 -21.22
C PRO A 174 -12.50 12.93 -21.99
N ARG A 175 -12.58 11.72 -21.42
CA ARG A 175 -13.22 10.57 -22.08
C ARG A 175 -14.71 10.74 -22.27
N ALA A 176 -15.42 11.29 -21.28
CA ALA A 176 -16.85 11.55 -21.42
C ALA A 176 -17.16 12.53 -22.57
N ARG A 177 -16.28 13.51 -22.81
CA ARG A 177 -16.40 14.45 -23.94
C ARG A 177 -16.09 13.77 -25.27
N GLU A 178 -14.99 13.04 -25.34
CA GLU A 178 -14.53 12.33 -26.55
C GLU A 178 -15.56 11.31 -27.05
N THR A 179 -16.15 10.54 -26.14
CA THR A 179 -17.16 9.51 -26.46
C THR A 179 -18.58 10.07 -26.63
N GLY A 180 -18.80 11.35 -26.31
CA GLY A 180 -20.14 11.95 -26.28
C GLY A 180 -20.99 11.54 -25.06
N ALA A 181 -20.52 10.63 -24.20
CA ALA A 181 -21.22 10.20 -22.99
C ALA A 181 -21.53 11.36 -22.02
N ILE A 182 -20.81 12.47 -22.12
CA ILE A 182 -21.09 13.71 -21.38
C ILE A 182 -22.49 14.29 -21.69
N LYS A 183 -23.17 13.86 -22.75
CA LYS A 183 -24.53 14.30 -23.08
C LYS A 183 -25.59 13.54 -22.30
N ASP A 184 -25.28 12.36 -21.76
CA ASP A 184 -26.19 11.57 -20.94
C ASP A 184 -26.31 12.20 -19.53
N PRO A 185 -27.53 12.56 -19.08
CA PRO A 185 -27.73 13.21 -17.78
C PRO A 185 -27.32 12.32 -16.59
N ILE A 186 -27.47 10.99 -16.70
CA ILE A 186 -27.08 10.04 -15.65
C ILE A 186 -25.56 9.99 -15.56
N VAL A 187 -24.86 9.84 -16.69
CA VAL A 187 -23.39 9.84 -16.71
C VAL A 187 -22.84 11.17 -16.18
N ARG A 188 -23.43 12.30 -16.55
CA ARG A 188 -23.05 13.62 -16.01
C ARG A 188 -23.21 13.69 -14.49
N GLN A 189 -24.29 13.15 -13.93
CA GLN A 189 -24.52 13.15 -12.49
C GLN A 189 -23.48 12.32 -11.75
N GLU A 190 -23.13 11.16 -12.29
CA GLU A 190 -22.10 10.26 -11.74
C GLU A 190 -20.69 10.89 -11.80
N ILE A 191 -20.37 11.60 -12.89
CA ILE A 191 -19.13 12.39 -13.02
C ILE A 191 -19.11 13.53 -12.00
N ALA A 192 -20.21 14.26 -11.84
CA ALA A 192 -20.30 15.35 -10.87
C ALA A 192 -20.08 14.84 -9.45
N ARG A 193 -20.70 13.70 -9.07
CA ARG A 193 -20.49 13.08 -7.76
C ARG A 193 -19.01 12.73 -7.55
N LEU A 194 -18.37 12.09 -8.53
CA LEU A 194 -16.95 11.72 -8.46
C LEU A 194 -16.05 12.94 -8.24
N ILE A 195 -16.25 14.01 -9.01
CA ILE A 195 -15.45 15.24 -8.90
C ILE A 195 -15.66 15.90 -7.53
N CYS A 196 -16.90 15.94 -7.04
CA CYS A 196 -17.20 16.47 -5.70
C CYS A 196 -16.49 15.67 -4.61
N MET A 197 -16.50 14.34 -4.68
CA MET A 197 -15.80 13.46 -3.74
C MET A 197 -14.28 13.69 -3.78
N GLN A 198 -13.69 13.75 -4.98
CA GLN A 198 -12.26 13.99 -5.15
C GLN A 198 -11.84 15.36 -4.59
N LYS A 199 -12.60 16.41 -4.91
CA LYS A 199 -12.34 17.77 -4.40
C LYS A 199 -12.50 17.84 -2.88
N GLY A 200 -13.55 17.21 -2.33
CA GLY A 200 -13.78 17.14 -0.89
C GLY A 200 -12.62 16.45 -0.17
N ALA A 201 -12.14 15.32 -0.68
CA ALA A 201 -10.99 14.61 -0.12
C ALA A 201 -9.70 15.44 -0.20
N ALA A 202 -9.45 16.13 -1.33
CA ALA A 202 -8.27 16.97 -1.49
C ALA A 202 -8.28 18.17 -0.52
N LEU A 203 -9.43 18.81 -0.32
CA LEU A 203 -9.60 19.89 0.65
C LEU A 203 -9.40 19.38 2.09
N ALA A 204 -10.01 18.24 2.44
CA ALA A 204 -9.84 17.63 3.76
C ALA A 204 -8.37 17.28 4.06
N ALA A 205 -7.66 16.72 3.08
CA ALA A 205 -6.22 16.44 3.20
C ALA A 205 -5.41 17.73 3.39
N SER A 206 -5.75 18.79 2.67
CA SER A 206 -5.08 20.10 2.77
C SER A 206 -5.29 20.74 4.15
N VAL A 207 -6.51 20.64 4.69
CA VAL A 207 -6.83 21.10 6.06
C VAL A 207 -6.07 20.30 7.11
N ALA A 208 -6.03 18.96 6.97
CA ALA A 208 -5.29 18.10 7.90
C ALA A 208 -3.79 18.44 7.92
N GLU A 209 -3.19 18.66 6.75
CA GLU A 209 -1.78 19.04 6.66
C GLU A 209 -1.52 20.45 7.21
N ALA A 210 -2.42 21.41 6.98
CA ALA A 210 -2.32 22.75 7.55
C ALA A 210 -2.39 22.74 9.08
N LYS A 211 -3.34 22.00 9.68
CA LYS A 211 -3.44 21.82 11.14
C LYS A 211 -2.19 21.17 11.73
N ARG A 212 -1.60 20.19 11.03
CA ARG A 212 -0.36 19.56 11.48
C ARG A 212 0.82 20.54 11.46
N LYS A 213 0.96 21.31 10.39
CA LYS A 213 2.01 22.34 10.27
C LYS A 213 1.88 23.45 11.31
N SER A 214 0.66 23.75 11.77
CA SER A 214 0.44 24.72 12.85
C SER A 214 0.75 24.18 14.24
N GLY A 215 1.20 22.92 14.37
CA GLY A 215 1.49 22.29 15.67
C GLY A 215 0.23 21.89 16.45
N SER A 216 -0.92 21.72 15.79
CA SER A 216 -2.13 21.25 16.47
C SER A 216 -1.93 19.84 17.04
N ASN A 217 -2.33 19.66 18.30
CA ASN A 217 -2.35 18.36 18.98
C ASN A 217 -3.63 17.56 18.72
N GLU A 218 -4.51 18.03 17.84
CA GLU A 218 -5.77 17.36 17.51
C GLU A 218 -5.50 16.01 16.81
N LEU A 219 -5.79 14.91 17.52
CA LEU A 219 -5.54 13.54 17.10
C LEU A 219 -6.67 12.99 16.20
N VAL A 220 -6.90 13.65 15.06
CA VAL A 220 -7.77 13.05 14.01
C VAL A 220 -6.94 12.06 13.19
N PRO A 221 -7.40 10.81 12.97
CA PRO A 221 -6.72 9.83 12.12
C PRO A 221 -6.89 10.18 10.63
N ALA A 222 -6.42 11.37 10.22
CA ALA A 222 -6.58 11.93 8.88
C ALA A 222 -6.04 10.99 7.78
N GLY A 223 -4.98 10.23 8.06
CA GLY A 223 -4.46 9.22 7.15
C GLY A 223 -5.45 8.06 6.89
N SER A 224 -6.17 7.61 7.91
CA SER A 224 -7.19 6.55 7.77
C SER A 224 -8.42 7.05 7.02
N ILE A 225 -8.87 8.27 7.32
CA ILE A 225 -9.96 8.95 6.60
C ILE A 225 -9.57 9.13 5.13
N GLY A 226 -8.37 9.63 4.85
CA GLY A 226 -7.84 9.83 3.51
C GLY A 226 -7.74 8.53 2.71
N LYS A 227 -7.22 7.45 3.31
CA LYS A 227 -7.13 6.14 2.66
C LYS A 227 -8.51 5.58 2.32
N LEU A 228 -9.46 5.65 3.26
CA LEU A 228 -10.82 5.19 3.03
C LEU A 228 -11.51 6.02 1.93
N ALA A 229 -11.34 7.34 1.95
CA ALA A 229 -11.86 8.22 0.89
C ALA A 229 -11.27 7.88 -0.48
N ALA A 230 -9.95 7.64 -0.56
CA ALA A 230 -9.29 7.25 -1.81
C ALA A 230 -9.87 5.95 -2.38
N SER A 231 -10.13 4.96 -1.52
CA SER A 231 -10.79 3.70 -1.91
C SER A 231 -12.20 3.92 -2.46
N VAL A 232 -13.01 4.74 -1.79
CA VAL A 232 -14.37 5.08 -2.24
C VAL A 232 -14.34 5.84 -3.57
N ILE A 233 -13.43 6.80 -3.74
CA ILE A 233 -13.25 7.58 -4.97
C ILE A 233 -12.82 6.67 -6.12
N ALA A 234 -11.86 5.77 -5.91
CA ALA A 234 -11.39 4.85 -6.94
C ALA A 234 -12.52 3.93 -7.45
N ARG A 235 -13.36 3.42 -6.54
CA ARG A 235 -14.57 2.64 -6.92
C ARG A 235 -15.57 3.47 -7.72
N GLN A 236 -15.86 4.70 -7.28
CA GLN A 236 -16.73 5.60 -8.04
C GLN A 236 -16.16 5.92 -9.42
N ALA A 237 -14.84 6.09 -9.53
CA ALA A 237 -14.17 6.31 -10.81
C ALA A 237 -14.28 5.10 -11.74
N SER A 238 -14.06 3.89 -11.21
CA SER A 238 -14.26 2.63 -11.94
C SER A 238 -15.70 2.50 -12.47
N HIS A 239 -16.69 2.83 -11.62
CA HIS A 239 -18.09 2.86 -12.03
C HIS A 239 -18.36 3.84 -13.18
N VAL A 240 -17.85 5.07 -13.07
CA VAL A 240 -18.00 6.08 -14.13
C VAL A 240 -17.31 5.66 -15.43
N HIS A 241 -16.09 5.10 -15.35
CA HIS A 241 -15.40 4.58 -16.54
C HIS A 241 -16.20 3.46 -17.23
N THR A 242 -16.87 2.63 -16.44
CA THR A 242 -17.76 1.56 -16.95
C THR A 242 -18.99 2.17 -17.64
N LEU A 243 -19.64 3.16 -17.04
CA LEU A 243 -20.78 3.86 -17.67
C LEU A 243 -20.42 4.52 -19.00
N ILE A 244 -19.22 5.12 -19.09
CA ILE A 244 -18.74 5.75 -20.32
C ILE A 244 -18.47 4.72 -21.42
N SER A 245 -17.94 3.53 -21.06
CA SER A 245 -17.46 2.55 -22.04
C SER A 245 -18.46 1.43 -22.34
N GLY A 246 -19.52 1.29 -21.54
CA GLY A 246 -20.49 0.20 -21.67
C GLY A 246 -19.82 -1.17 -21.60
N ALA A 247 -20.24 -2.09 -22.48
CA ALA A 247 -19.68 -3.44 -22.56
C ALA A 247 -18.18 -3.45 -22.97
N ASP A 248 -17.69 -2.42 -23.64
CA ASP A 248 -16.28 -2.33 -24.04
C ASP A 248 -15.34 -2.17 -22.82
N ALA A 249 -15.87 -1.78 -21.66
CA ALA A 249 -15.11 -1.75 -20.40
C ALA A 249 -14.52 -3.12 -20.00
N MET A 250 -15.11 -4.21 -20.50
CA MET A 250 -14.68 -5.58 -20.20
C MET A 250 -13.61 -6.11 -21.17
N ARG A 251 -13.28 -5.36 -22.22
CA ARG A 251 -12.31 -5.78 -23.24
C ARG A 251 -10.92 -5.25 -22.87
N SER A 252 -9.91 -6.10 -23.08
CA SER A 252 -8.50 -5.76 -22.94
C SER A 252 -7.83 -5.70 -24.32
N GLY A 253 -6.62 -5.13 -24.37
CA GLY A 253 -5.80 -5.04 -25.57
C GLY A 253 -5.97 -3.73 -26.36
N PRO A 254 -5.16 -3.52 -27.41
CA PRO A 254 -5.06 -2.23 -28.11
C PRO A 254 -6.36 -1.73 -28.73
N ASP A 255 -7.22 -2.64 -29.19
CA ASP A 255 -8.48 -2.28 -29.87
C ASP A 255 -9.66 -2.01 -28.91
N SER A 256 -9.39 -1.91 -27.61
CA SER A 256 -10.40 -1.64 -26.57
C SER A 256 -10.27 -0.23 -26.01
N ALA A 257 -11.26 0.23 -25.24
CA ALA A 257 -11.29 1.57 -24.67
C ALA A 257 -9.95 1.99 -24.02
N LYS A 258 -9.29 2.99 -24.64
CA LYS A 258 -7.97 3.49 -24.23
C LYS A 258 -6.94 2.36 -24.12
N ASP A 259 -6.85 1.54 -25.16
CA ASP A 259 -5.86 0.48 -25.31
C ASP A 259 -5.89 -0.54 -24.15
N GLY A 260 -7.08 -0.80 -23.59
CA GLY A 260 -7.28 -1.74 -22.48
C GLY A 260 -7.14 -1.14 -21.07
N MET A 261 -6.80 0.15 -20.96
CA MET A 261 -6.63 0.82 -19.67
C MET A 261 -7.91 0.80 -18.82
N VAL A 262 -9.09 0.83 -19.44
CA VAL A 262 -10.36 0.77 -18.68
C VAL A 262 -10.51 -0.57 -17.97
N ALA A 263 -10.33 -1.67 -18.71
CA ALA A 263 -10.34 -2.99 -18.11
C ALA A 263 -9.28 -3.12 -17.01
N GLU A 264 -8.08 -2.55 -17.22
CA GLU A 264 -7.01 -2.50 -16.21
C GLU A 264 -7.44 -1.75 -14.94
N VAL A 265 -8.14 -0.61 -15.05
CA VAL A 265 -8.74 0.10 -13.91
C VAL A 265 -9.70 -0.81 -13.16
N LEU A 266 -10.62 -1.47 -13.86
CA LEU A 266 -11.63 -2.34 -13.24
C LEU A 266 -11.00 -3.44 -12.40
N VAL A 267 -9.96 -4.11 -12.93
CA VAL A 267 -9.29 -5.20 -12.22
C VAL A 267 -8.29 -4.72 -11.16
N SER A 268 -7.80 -3.48 -11.25
CA SER A 268 -6.80 -2.94 -10.32
C SER A 268 -7.41 -2.22 -9.12
N VAL A 269 -8.59 -1.59 -9.26
CA VAL A 269 -9.24 -0.82 -8.19
C VAL A 269 -9.52 -1.61 -6.91
N PRO A 270 -9.89 -2.91 -6.93
CA PRO A 270 -10.04 -3.66 -5.68
C PRO A 270 -8.79 -3.68 -4.79
N ALA A 271 -7.59 -3.50 -5.36
CA ALA A 271 -6.35 -3.49 -4.58
C ALA A 271 -6.29 -2.32 -3.58
N ILE A 272 -6.86 -1.14 -3.89
CA ILE A 272 -6.77 0.03 -2.99
C ILE A 272 -7.61 -0.14 -1.71
N SER A 273 -8.66 -0.97 -1.74
CA SER A 273 -9.44 -1.26 -0.52
C SER A 273 -8.73 -2.24 0.41
N ILE A 274 -7.74 -2.98 -0.09
CA ILE A 274 -7.03 -4.02 0.67
C ILE A 274 -5.66 -3.53 1.16
N ALA A 275 -4.84 -2.99 0.25
CA ALA A 275 -3.46 -2.61 0.54
C ALA A 275 -3.35 -1.39 1.48
N GLY A 276 -2.30 -1.33 2.30
CA GLY A 276 -2.06 -0.22 3.25
C GLY A 276 -3.02 -0.22 4.45
N GLY A 277 -3.65 -1.37 4.73
CA GLY A 277 -4.68 -1.58 5.74
C GLY A 277 -6.07 -1.54 5.13
N THR A 278 -6.84 -2.61 5.31
CA THR A 278 -8.15 -2.78 4.64
C THR A 278 -9.14 -1.68 4.99
N ASP A 279 -10.16 -1.50 4.16
CA ASP A 279 -11.23 -0.52 4.42
C ASP A 279 -11.93 -0.80 5.77
N GLU A 280 -12.11 -2.05 6.14
CA GLU A 280 -12.67 -2.49 7.42
C GLU A 280 -11.79 -2.03 8.59
N ILE A 281 -10.47 -2.26 8.51
CA ILE A 281 -9.53 -1.78 9.53
C ILE A 281 -9.54 -0.25 9.64
N GLN A 282 -9.64 0.47 8.51
CA GLN A 282 -9.77 1.93 8.57
C GLN A 282 -11.07 2.37 9.24
N ARG A 283 -12.19 1.69 8.98
CA ARG A 283 -13.48 1.96 9.63
C ARG A 283 -13.40 1.72 11.13
N ASN A 284 -12.76 0.65 11.58
CA ASN A 284 -12.56 0.37 13.00
C ASN A 284 -11.72 1.48 13.65
N ILE A 285 -10.62 1.90 13.03
CA ILE A 285 -9.79 3.02 13.53
C ILE A 285 -10.60 4.32 13.64
N ILE A 286 -11.43 4.63 12.63
CA ILE A 286 -12.26 5.84 12.64
C ILE A 286 -13.34 5.75 13.73
N SER A 287 -14.02 4.60 13.83
CA SER A 287 -15.05 4.33 14.83
C SER A 287 -14.50 4.50 16.25
N GLU A 288 -13.37 3.88 16.57
CA GLU A 288 -12.77 3.95 17.90
C GLU A 288 -12.16 5.32 18.22
N ARG A 289 -11.46 5.95 17.26
CA ARG A 289 -10.66 7.17 17.56
C ARG A 289 -11.37 8.49 17.27
N VAL A 290 -12.41 8.47 16.44
CA VAL A 290 -13.16 9.68 16.07
C VAL A 290 -14.55 9.66 16.71
N LEU A 291 -15.20 8.51 16.73
CA LEU A 291 -16.55 8.36 17.26
C LEU A 291 -16.59 7.84 18.70
N ASP A 292 -15.43 7.56 19.30
CA ASP A 292 -15.26 7.04 20.66
C ASP A 292 -16.09 5.76 20.93
N MET A 293 -16.26 4.93 19.90
CA MET A 293 -16.96 3.67 20.03
C MET A 293 -16.10 2.62 20.76
N PRO A 294 -16.72 1.65 21.47
CA PRO A 294 -15.99 0.58 22.11
C PRO A 294 -15.12 -0.22 21.13
N LYS A 295 -13.95 -0.66 21.59
CA LYS A 295 -13.05 -1.51 20.80
C LYS A 295 -13.66 -2.87 20.53
N GLU A 296 -13.29 -3.46 19.40
CA GLU A 296 -13.61 -4.86 19.12
C GLU A 296 -13.03 -5.78 20.21
N VAL A 297 -13.81 -6.80 20.57
CA VAL A 297 -13.40 -7.80 21.55
C VAL A 297 -12.26 -8.62 20.96
N ARG A 298 -11.22 -8.81 21.77
CA ARG A 298 -10.00 -9.52 21.38
C ARG A 298 -9.91 -10.86 22.10
N SER A 299 -9.69 -11.92 21.34
CA SER A 299 -9.51 -13.30 21.85
C SER A 299 -8.03 -13.72 21.94
N ASP A 300 -7.11 -12.81 21.63
CA ASP A 300 -5.69 -13.07 21.43
C ASP A 300 -4.82 -12.50 22.58
N THR A 301 -5.21 -12.80 23.82
CA THR A 301 -4.51 -12.38 25.04
C THR A 301 -3.49 -13.42 25.51
N GLY A 302 -2.47 -12.98 26.25
CA GLY A 302 -1.40 -13.85 26.75
C GLY A 302 -0.20 -14.02 25.80
N PRO A 303 0.72 -14.95 26.10
CA PRO A 303 1.88 -15.27 25.26
C PRO A 303 1.50 -15.66 23.83
N PHE A 304 2.22 -15.16 22.83
CA PHE A 304 1.89 -15.45 21.43
C PHE A 304 1.92 -16.94 21.08
N ARG A 305 2.78 -17.73 21.75
CA ARG A 305 2.86 -19.18 21.54
C ARG A 305 1.56 -19.93 21.82
N ASP A 306 0.71 -19.41 22.71
CA ASP A 306 -0.54 -20.05 23.12
C ASP A 306 -1.74 -19.61 22.27
N ILE A 307 -1.54 -18.60 21.40
CA ILE A 307 -2.59 -18.08 20.52
C ILE A 307 -2.80 -19.07 19.37
N LYS A 308 -4.05 -19.51 19.19
CA LYS A 308 -4.44 -20.36 18.07
C LYS A 308 -4.13 -19.67 16.74
N ARG A 309 -3.45 -20.38 15.85
CA ARG A 309 -3.12 -19.92 14.50
C ARG A 309 -4.12 -20.51 13.51
N ASN A 310 -4.40 -19.76 12.44
CA ASN A 310 -5.19 -20.24 11.31
C ASN A 310 -4.41 -21.29 10.51
#